data_AF-A0A7X3HEN0-F1
#
_entry.id   AF-A0A7X3HEN0-F1
#
_cell.length_a   1.000
_cell.length_b   1.000
_cell.length_c   1.000
_cell.angle_alpha   90.00
_cell.angle_beta   90.00
_cell.angle_gamma   90.00
#
_symmetry.space_group_name_H-M   'P 1'
#
loop_
_entity.id
_entity.type
_entity.pdbx_description
1 polymer ?
#
loop_
_entity_poly.entity_id
_entity_poly.type
_entity_poly.pdbx_seq_one_letter_code
_entity_poly.pdbx_strand_id
1 'polypeptide(L)'
;LIAPQLETDDYHRTYFDDWGGRAYVFSSDVTYSAQRTVLVDEAVLNIDPAVFRQMGGVYVFSRVAVSNAADLGLESCGVFTGEGSPYTLYVYRAA
;
A
#
# COMPACT_ATOMS: atom_id res chain seq x y z
N LEU A 1 3.26 -2.72 11.88
CA LEU A 1 3.25 -2.23 10.48
C LEU A 1 1.92 -1.56 10.13
N ILE A 2 0.80 -2.28 10.02
CA ILE A 2 -0.47 -1.72 9.51
C ILE A 2 -1.41 -1.11 10.56
N ALA A 3 -0.98 -1.02 11.83
CA ALA A 3 -1.81 -0.48 12.90
C ALA A 3 -2.43 0.90 12.58
N PRO A 4 -1.70 1.87 11.96
CA PRO A 4 -2.28 3.14 11.58
C PRO A 4 -3.50 3.03 10.65
N GLN A 5 -3.52 2.04 9.75
CA GLN A 5 -4.67 1.80 8.88
C GLN A 5 -5.85 1.20 9.65
N LEU A 6 -5.60 0.27 10.58
CA LEU A 6 -6.65 -0.41 11.34
C LEU A 6 -7.37 0.54 12.32
N GLU A 7 -6.71 1.63 12.73
CA GLU A 7 -7.33 2.70 13.52
C GLU A 7 -8.37 3.51 12.73
N THR A 8 -8.32 3.48 11.40
CA THR A 8 -9.24 4.25 10.55
C THR A 8 -10.55 3.52 10.23
N ASP A 9 -10.57 2.19 10.38
CA ASP A 9 -11.70 1.36 9.95
C ASP A 9 -11.88 0.14 10.86
N ASP A 10 -12.94 0.17 11.66
CA ASP A 10 -13.29 -0.89 12.61
C ASP A 10 -13.58 -2.24 11.93
N TYR A 11 -14.08 -2.25 10.69
CA TYR A 11 -14.32 -3.47 9.93
C TYR A 11 -13.00 -4.15 9.57
N HIS A 12 -12.03 -3.36 9.06
CA HIS A 12 -10.70 -3.88 8.76
C HIS A 12 -9.95 -4.34 10.01
N ARG A 13 -10.07 -3.62 11.13
CA ARG A 13 -9.49 -4.02 12.41
C ARG A 13 -10.03 -5.37 12.88
N THR A 14 -11.35 -5.50 12.94
CA THR A 14 -12.02 -6.75 13.37
C THR A 14 -11.61 -7.94 12.49
N TYR A 15 -11.59 -7.74 11.17
CA TYR A 15 -11.15 -8.78 10.23
C TYR A 15 -9.70 -9.23 10.49
N PHE A 16 -8.79 -8.26 10.71
CA PHE A 16 -7.39 -8.54 10.96
C PHE A 16 -7.16 -9.26 12.30
N ASP A 17 -7.81 -8.78 13.37
CA ASP A 17 -7.63 -9.30 14.73
C ASP A 17 -8.27 -10.69 14.92
N ASP A 18 -9.45 -10.93 14.33
CA ASP A 18 -10.21 -12.16 14.57
C ASP A 18 -9.90 -13.28 13.58
N TRP A 19 -9.53 -12.94 12.33
CA TRP A 19 -9.20 -13.94 11.30
C TRP A 19 -7.79 -13.79 10.77
N GLY A 20 -7.41 -12.58 10.31
CA GLY A 20 -6.04 -12.27 9.91
C GLY A 20 -5.45 -13.18 8.81
N GLY A 21 -6.30 -13.84 8.01
CA GLY A 21 -5.86 -14.93 7.11
C GLY A 21 -4.91 -14.51 5.99
N ARG A 22 -4.63 -13.21 5.82
CA ARG A 22 -3.71 -12.65 4.82
C ARG A 22 -3.07 -11.35 5.34
N ALA A 23 -1.77 -11.18 5.10
CA ALA A 23 -1.06 -9.94 5.38
C ALA A 23 -1.27 -8.95 4.21
N TYR A 24 -2.32 -8.12 4.29
CA TYR A 24 -2.52 -7.02 3.36
C TYR A 24 -2.13 -5.68 3.98
N VAL A 25 -1.70 -4.76 3.13
CA VAL A 25 -1.79 -3.33 3.43
C VAL A 25 -3.13 -2.86 2.90
N PHE A 26 -4.03 -2.48 3.81
CA PHE A 26 -5.36 -2.01 3.48
C PHE A 26 -5.34 -0.52 3.14
N SER A 27 -6.31 -0.08 2.34
CA SER A 27 -6.58 1.33 2.08
C SER A 27 -8.09 1.51 2.02
N SER A 28 -8.59 2.63 2.55
CA SER A 28 -9.99 3.04 2.37
C SER A 28 -10.31 3.41 0.93
N ASP A 29 -9.28 3.78 0.16
CA ASP A 29 -9.42 4.37 -1.17
C ASP A 29 -9.27 3.31 -2.28
N VAL A 30 -8.57 2.22 -1.99
CA VAL A 30 -8.26 1.15 -2.95
C VAL A 30 -8.63 -0.21 -2.40
N THR A 31 -9.47 -0.94 -3.13
CA THR A 31 -9.80 -2.32 -2.82
C THR A 31 -8.66 -3.28 -3.15
N TYR A 32 -8.45 -4.30 -2.32
CA TYR A 32 -7.56 -5.44 -2.60
C TYR A 32 -8.15 -6.43 -3.63
N SER A 33 -9.36 -6.17 -4.15
CA SER A 33 -10.01 -7.05 -5.12
C SER A 33 -9.19 -7.16 -6.42
N ALA A 34 -9.29 -8.31 -7.09
CA ALA A 34 -8.61 -8.57 -8.36
C ALA A 34 -9.21 -7.79 -9.56
N GLN A 35 -9.95 -6.73 -9.31
CA GLN A 35 -10.53 -5.90 -10.36
C GLN A 35 -9.42 -5.19 -11.14
N ARG A 36 -9.55 -5.22 -12.47
CA ARG A 36 -8.58 -4.59 -13.37
C ARG A 36 -8.65 -3.07 -13.30
N THR A 37 -9.83 -2.51 -13.07
CA THR A 37 -10.04 -1.07 -12.97
C THR A 37 -9.74 -0.60 -11.56
N VAL A 38 -8.79 0.32 -11.42
CA VAL A 38 -8.63 1.11 -10.20
C VAL A 38 -9.40 2.41 -10.42
N LEU A 39 -10.23 2.81 -9.46
CA LEU A 39 -11.13 3.97 -9.59
C LEU A 39 -10.50 5.28 -9.08
N VAL A 40 -9.25 5.23 -8.62
CA VAL A 40 -8.51 6.36 -8.05
C VAL A 40 -7.09 6.39 -8.63
N ASP A 41 -6.58 7.60 -8.85
CA ASP A 41 -5.24 7.83 -9.41
C ASP A 41 -4.14 7.79 -8.34
N GLU A 42 -4.50 8.08 -7.08
CA GLU A 42 -3.59 8.13 -5.93
C GLU A 42 -4.25 7.55 -4.67
N ALA A 43 -3.43 7.12 -3.72
CA ALA A 43 -3.89 6.63 -2.41
C ALA A 43 -2.96 7.05 -1.29
N VAL A 44 -3.52 7.19 -0.09
CA VAL A 44 -2.74 7.35 1.15
C VAL A 44 -2.35 5.97 1.68
N LEU A 45 -1.06 5.80 1.99
CA LEU A 45 -0.51 4.58 2.58
C LEU A 45 -0.36 4.76 4.10
N ASN A 46 -1.21 4.12 4.88
CA ASN A 46 -1.18 4.21 6.35
C ASN A 46 -0.41 3.04 6.95
N ILE A 47 0.91 3.19 7.05
CA ILE A 47 1.79 2.21 7.70
C ILE A 47 2.72 2.90 8.70
N ASP A 48 3.23 2.13 9.65
CA ASP A 48 4.37 2.52 10.47
C ASP A 48 5.68 2.28 9.68
N PRO A 49 6.36 3.35 9.23
CA PRO A 49 7.58 3.22 8.42
C PRO A 49 8.77 2.72 9.24
N ALA A 50 8.80 2.93 10.56
CA ALA A 50 9.87 2.41 11.40
C ALA A 50 9.77 0.88 11.50
N VAL A 51 8.56 0.36 11.72
CA VAL A 51 8.31 -1.10 11.72
C VAL A 51 8.55 -1.70 10.34
N PHE A 52 8.18 -1.01 9.25
CA PHE A 52 8.47 -1.47 7.89
C PHE A 52 9.96 -1.75 7.69
N ARG A 53 10.82 -0.78 8.07
CA ARG A 53 12.27 -0.92 7.99
C ARG A 53 12.81 -2.00 8.93
N GLN A 54 12.32 -2.06 10.16
CA GLN A 54 12.73 -3.08 11.15
C GLN A 54 12.45 -4.51 10.68
N MET A 55 11.36 -4.71 9.93
CA MET A 55 11.01 -6.00 9.31
C MET A 55 11.85 -6.33 8.05
N GLY A 56 12.77 -5.46 7.64
CA GLY A 56 13.58 -5.63 6.42
C GLY A 56 12.86 -5.21 5.14
N GLY A 57 11.81 -4.38 5.24
CA GLY A 57 11.13 -3.83 4.08
C GLY A 57 12.04 -2.88 3.28
N VAL A 58 12.19 -3.15 1.99
CA VAL A 58 13.05 -2.35 1.09
C VAL A 58 12.24 -1.63 0.02
N TYR A 59 11.23 -2.29 -0.55
CA TYR A 59 10.44 -1.76 -1.65
C TYR A 59 8.94 -1.83 -1.36
N VAL A 60 8.22 -0.82 -1.85
CA VAL A 60 6.75 -0.79 -1.92
C VAL A 60 6.36 -0.77 -3.39
N PHE A 61 5.49 -1.69 -3.78
CA PHE A 61 4.90 -1.75 -5.11
C PHE A 61 3.43 -1.35 -5.00
N SER A 62 3.01 -0.37 -5.79
CA SER A 62 1.63 0.12 -5.79
C SER A 62 1.08 0.17 -7.21
N ARG A 63 -0.23 -0.02 -7.35
CA ARG A 63 -0.96 0.15 -8.62
C ARG A 63 -1.37 1.61 -8.90
N VAL A 64 -1.23 2.47 -7.90
CA VAL A 64 -1.53 3.91 -7.92
C VAL A 64 -0.40 4.68 -7.24
N ALA A 65 -0.30 5.98 -7.48
CA ALA A 65 0.69 6.77 -6.76
C ALA A 65 0.37 6.82 -5.27
N VAL A 66 1.40 6.71 -4.42
CA VAL A 66 1.28 6.92 -2.98
C VAL A 66 1.52 8.40 -2.69
N SER A 67 0.45 9.13 -2.35
CA SER A 67 0.49 10.59 -2.21
C SER A 67 1.32 11.06 -1.02
N ASN A 68 1.37 10.27 0.05
CA ASN A 68 2.15 10.53 1.28
C ASN A 68 3.51 9.81 1.32
N ALA A 69 4.07 9.41 0.17
CA ALA A 69 5.32 8.62 0.12
C ALA A 69 6.50 9.34 0.81
N ALA A 70 6.62 10.66 0.61
CA ALA A 70 7.68 11.46 1.24
C ALA A 70 7.59 11.43 2.77
N ASP A 71 6.39 11.52 3.34
CA ASP A 71 6.15 11.49 4.79
C ASP A 71 6.52 10.15 5.42
N LEU A 72 6.44 9.07 4.64
CA LEU A 72 6.84 7.72 5.03
C LEU A 72 8.36 7.48 4.89
N GLY A 73 9.11 8.42 4.31
CA GLY A 73 10.51 8.22 3.95
C GLY A 73 10.68 7.21 2.82
N LEU A 74 9.74 7.20 1.88
CA LEU A 74 9.78 6.38 0.67
C LEU A 74 10.19 7.23 -0.54
N GLU A 75 11.25 6.82 -1.22
CA GLU A 75 11.77 7.46 -2.42
C GLU A 75 11.17 6.83 -3.67
N SER A 76 10.62 7.65 -4.57
CA SER A 76 10.09 7.17 -5.86
C SER A 76 11.22 6.64 -6.75
N CYS A 77 11.15 5.36 -7.10
CA CYS A 77 12.07 4.71 -8.04
C CYS A 77 11.64 4.87 -9.50
N GLY A 78 10.35 5.17 -9.73
CA GLY A 78 9.78 5.37 -11.05
C GLY A 78 8.43 4.67 -11.25
N VAL A 79 7.90 4.85 -12.46
CA VAL A 79 6.64 4.27 -12.92
C VAL A 79 6.94 3.29 -14.04
N PHE A 80 6.46 2.06 -13.89
CA PHE A 80 6.73 0.94 -14.79
C PHE A 80 5.43 0.48 -15.44
N THR A 81 5.40 0.45 -16.76
CA THR A 81 4.30 -0.09 -17.55
C THR A 81 4.87 -0.76 -18.81
N GLY A 82 4.09 -1.57 -19.48
CA GLY A 82 4.53 -2.33 -20.65
C GLY A 82 3.45 -2.46 -21.69
N GLU A 83 3.86 -2.59 -22.96
CA GLU A 83 2.95 -2.84 -24.06
C GLU A 83 2.21 -4.17 -23.82
N GLY A 84 0.88 -4.12 -23.71
CA GLY A 84 0.02 -5.27 -23.37
C GLY A 84 -0.13 -5.57 -21.87
N SER A 85 0.54 -4.84 -20.98
CA SER A 85 0.31 -4.95 -19.53
C SER A 85 -0.99 -4.26 -19.15
N PRO A 86 -1.90 -4.92 -18.40
CA PRO A 86 -3.07 -4.25 -17.83
C PRO A 86 -2.71 -3.42 -16.58
N TYR A 87 -1.42 -3.36 -16.20
CA TYR A 87 -0.96 -2.75 -14.96
C TYR A 87 0.11 -1.70 -15.19
N THR A 88 -0.07 -0.57 -14.53
CA THR A 88 0.97 0.41 -14.22
C THR A 88 1.42 0.20 -12.78
N LEU A 89 2.73 0.17 -12.54
CA LEU A 89 3.33 -0.03 -11.23
C LEU A 89 4.12 1.20 -10.82
N TYR A 90 3.81 1.71 -9.64
CA TYR A 90 4.57 2.75 -8.95
C TYR A 90 5.47 2.04 -7.93
N VAL A 91 6.78 2.27 -8.02
CA VAL A 91 7.76 1.62 -7.15
C VAL A 91 8.43 2.65 -6.27
N TYR A 92 8.47 2.35 -4.98
CA TYR A 92 9.13 3.18 -3.99
C TYR A 92 10.15 2.35 -3.22
N ARG A 93 11.24 2.99 -2.80
CA ARG A 93 12.27 2.39 -1.95
C ARG A 93 12.26 3.06 -0.59
N ALA A 94 12.33 2.28 0.48
CA ALA A 94 12.59 2.84 1.81
C ALA A 94 14.02 3.37 1.88
N ALA A 95 14.14 4.64 2.26
CA ALA A 95 15.40 5.24 2.67
C ALA A 95 15.81 4.74 4.07
#